data_AF-A0A7C5VV63-F1
#
_entry.id   AF-A0A7C5VV63-F1
#
_cell.length_a   1.000
_cell.length_b   1.000
_cell.length_c   1.000
_cell.angle_alpha   90.00
_cell.angle_beta   90.00
_cell.angle_gamma   90.00
#
_symmetry.space_group_name_H-M   'P 1'
#
loop_
_entity.id
_entity.type
_entity.pdbx_description
1 polymer ?
#
loop_
_entity_poly.entity_id
_entity_poly.type
_entity_poly.pdbx_seq_one_letter_code
_entity_poly.pdbx_strand_id
1 'polypeptide(L)' 'MPGLVKLCGMRTPDDALAAAEAGADFLGLVFAPSPRRVTLEEAAELCRVVRQRQNAPR' A
#
# COMPACT_ATOMS: atom_id res chain seq x y z
N MET A 1 -6.17 11.83 20.76
CA MET A 1 -6.00 10.52 20.09
C MET A 1 -5.47 10.80 18.70
N PRO A 2 -4.33 10.25 18.28
CA PRO A 2 -3.91 10.36 16.89
C PRO A 2 -4.98 9.71 16.00
N GLY A 3 -5.33 10.36 14.89
CA GLY A 3 -6.30 9.82 13.94
C GLY A 3 -5.67 8.73 13.07
N LEU A 4 -6.50 7.86 12.51
CA LEU A 4 -6.05 6.87 11.53
C LEU A 4 -5.73 7.57 10.19
N VAL A 5 -4.62 7.19 9.57
CA VAL A 5 -4.10 7.76 8.33
C VAL A 5 -4.16 6.73 7.21
N LYS A 6 -4.75 7.12 6.07
CA LYS A 6 -4.79 6.32 4.85
C LYS A 6 -4.08 7.03 3.70
N LEU A 7 -3.12 6.37 3.08
CA LEU A 7 -2.47 6.85 1.85
C LEU A 7 -3.04 6.10 0.62
N CYS A 8 -3.52 6.82 -0.38
CA CYS A 8 -4.34 6.27 -1.47
C CYS A 8 -3.66 6.31 -2.84
N GLY A 9 -3.88 5.26 -3.63
CA GLY A 9 -3.44 5.20 -5.03
C GLY A 9 -2.05 4.62 -5.21
N MET A 10 -1.68 3.65 -4.37
CA MET A 10 -0.42 2.92 -4.50
C MET A 10 -0.40 2.16 -5.82
N ARG A 11 0.72 2.28 -6.56
CA ARG A 11 0.93 1.60 -7.84
C ARG A 11 2.20 0.76 -7.86
N THR A 12 3.17 1.09 -7.02
CA THR A 12 4.48 0.43 -6.98
C THR A 12 4.77 -0.11 -5.59
N PRO A 13 5.57 -1.20 -5.49
CA PRO A 13 5.97 -1.74 -4.19
C PRO A 13 6.70 -0.70 -3.33
N ASP A 14 7.57 0.11 -3.94
CA ASP A 14 8.35 1.12 -3.24
C ASP A 14 7.46 2.19 -2.59
N ASP A 15 6.44 2.69 -3.31
CA ASP A 15 5.48 3.65 -2.76
C ASP A 15 4.70 3.05 -1.57
N ALA A 16 4.27 1.79 -1.71
CA ALA A 16 3.50 1.09 -0.70
C ALA A 16 4.33 0.81 0.56
N LEU A 17 5.62 0.48 0.39
CA LEU A 17 6.57 0.28 1.48
C LEU A 17 6.89 1.59 2.18
N ALA A 18 7.21 2.64 1.44
CA ALA A 18 7.48 3.96 2.01
C ALA A 18 6.28 4.48 2.82
N ALA A 19 5.07 4.29 2.30
CA ALA A 19 3.84 4.65 3.01
C ALA A 19 3.65 3.85 4.32
N ALA A 20 3.95 2.55 4.30
CA ALA A 20 3.88 1.70 5.48
C ALA A 20 4.95 2.08 6.52
N GLU A 21 6.18 2.36 6.08
CA GLU A 21 7.31 2.77 6.94
C GLU A 21 7.08 4.15 7.56
N ALA A 22 6.42 5.05 6.84
CA ALA A 22 5.99 6.36 7.34
C ALA A 22 4.87 6.28 8.39
N GLY A 23 4.31 5.09 8.66
CA GLY A 23 3.31 4.87 9.69
C GLY A 23 1.86 5.02 9.23
N ALA A 24 1.57 4.86 7.94
CA ALA A 24 0.18 4.81 7.48
C ALA A 24 -0.54 3.56 8.03
N ASP A 25 -1.74 3.74 8.57
CA ASP A 25 -2.59 2.64 9.05
C ASP A 25 -3.19 1.84 7.89
N PHE A 26 -3.45 2.53 6.76
CA PHE A 26 -4.06 1.92 5.57
C PHE A 26 -3.42 2.37 4.26
N LEU A 27 -3.33 1.43 3.33
CA LEU A 27 -2.95 1.67 1.94
C LEU A 27 -4.18 1.49 1.03
N GLY A 28 -4.37 2.42 0.08
CA GLY A 28 -5.48 2.38 -0.88
C GLY A 28 -5.03 1.95 -2.27
N LEU A 29 -5.73 0.96 -2.83
CA LEU A 29 -5.59 0.49 -4.20
C LEU A 29 -6.84 0.89 -5.00
N VAL A 30 -6.65 1.29 -6.26
CA VAL A 30 -7.75 1.80 -7.10
C VAL A 30 -8.03 0.79 -8.20
N PHE A 31 -9.25 0.27 -8.26
CA PHE A 31 -9.69 -0.65 -9.32
C PHE A 31 -10.59 0.02 -10.38
N ALA A 32 -11.12 1.21 -10.07
CA ALA A 32 -11.94 2.01 -10.98
C ALA A 32 -11.10 2.70 -12.07
N PRO A 33 -11.71 3.15 -13.20
CA PRO A 33 -11.01 3.93 -14.23
C PRO A 33 -10.30 5.15 -13.63
N SER A 34 -8.97 5.16 -13.70
CA SER A 34 -8.11 6.17 -13.08
C SER A 34 -6.67 6.02 -13.57
N PRO A 35 -5.87 7.10 -13.64
CA PRO A 35 -4.42 6.99 -13.85
C PRO A 35 -3.68 6.23 -12.73
N ARG A 36 -4.35 6.03 -11.58
CA ARG A 36 -3.86 5.28 -10.42
C ARG A 36 -4.42 3.85 -10.36
N ARG A 37 -5.12 3.41 -11.41
CA ARG A 37 -5.72 2.08 -11.47
C ARG A 37 -4.64 1.00 -11.46
N VAL A 38 -4.88 -0.06 -10.71
CA VAL A 38 -4.09 -1.31 -10.72
C VAL A 38 -4.99 -2.50 -11.06
N THR A 39 -4.41 -3.58 -11.57
CA THR A 39 -5.10 -4.88 -11.72
C THR A 39 -5.17 -5.62 -10.39
N LEU A 40 -5.91 -6.73 -10.34
CA LEU A 40 -5.96 -7.58 -9.15
C LEU A 40 -4.62 -8.26 -8.88
N GLU A 41 -3.90 -8.63 -9.93
CA GLU A 41 -2.57 -9.25 -9.86
C GLU A 41 -1.55 -8.26 -9.30
N GLU A 42 -1.54 -7.03 -9.80
CA GLU A 42 -0.69 -5.95 -9.26
C GLU A 42 -1.02 -5.65 -7.80
N ALA A 43 -2.31 -5.56 -7.47
CA ALA A 43 -2.76 -5.36 -6.10
C ALA A 43 -2.33 -6.48 -5.15
N ALA A 44 -2.43 -7.73 -5.59
CA ALA A 44 -2.01 -8.90 -4.81
C ALA A 44 -0.50 -8.86 -4.55
N GLU A 45 0.28 -8.50 -5.56
CA GLU A 45 1.73 -8.36 -5.45
C GLU A 45 2.13 -7.24 -4.48
N LEU A 46 1.49 -6.06 -4.57
CA LEU A 46 1.69 -4.96 -3.62
C LEU A 46 1.39 -5.39 -2.18
N CYS A 47 0.24 -6.07 -1.97
CA CYS A 47 -0.14 -6.59 -0.66
C CYS A 47 0.88 -7.59 -0.11
N ARG A 48 1.42 -8.46 -0.97
CA ARG A 48 2.42 -9.46 -0.61
C ARG A 48 3.72 -8.81 -0.15
N VAL A 49 4.24 -7.85 -0.92
CA VAL A 49 5.51 -7.16 -0.60
C VAL A 49 5.41 -6.39 0.71
N VAL A 50 4.33 -5.62 0.90
CA VAL A 50 4.12 -4.85 2.14
C VAL A 50 4.04 -5.79 3.35
N ARG A 51 3.32 -6.91 3.24
CA ARG A 51 3.16 -7.87 4.33
C ARG A 51 4.47 -8.57 4.68
N GLN A 52 5.26 -8.96 3.68
CA GLN A 52 6.57 -9.57 3.91
C GLN A 52 7.52 -8.63 4.65
N ARG A 53 7.50 -7.33 4.29
CA ARG A 53 8.33 -6.33 4.96
C ARG A 53 7.86 -6.00 6.38
N GLN A 54 6.55 -5.91 6.62
CA GLN A 54 6.03 -5.68 7.97
C GLN A 54 6.25 -6.86 8.92
N ASN A 55 6.34 -8.08 8.39
CA ASN A 55 6.62 -9.30 9.16
C ASN A 55 8.12 -9.54 9.41
N ALA A 56 9.02 -8.75 8.81
CA ALA A 56 10.45 -8.84 9.11
C ALA A 56 10.70 -8.31 10.54
N PRO A 57 11.62 -8.94 11.32
CA PRO A 57 12.03 -8.39 12.60
C PRO A 57 12.55 -6.95 12.38
N ARG A 58 11.99 -6.01 13.15
CA ARG A 58 12.38 -4.60 13.13
C ARG A 58 13.77 -4.41 13.71
#